data_AF-A0A933ZY94-F1
#
_entry.id   AF-A0A933ZY94-F1
#
_cell.length_a   1.000
_cell.length_b   1.000
_cell.length_c   1.000
_cell.angle_alpha   90.00
_cell.angle_beta   90.00
_cell.angle_gamma   90.00
#
_symmetry.space_group_name_H-M   'P 1'
#
loop_
_entity.id
_entity.type
_entity.pdbx_description
1 polymer ?
#
loop_
_entity_poly.entity_id
_entity_poly.type
_entity_poly.pdbx_seq_one_letter_code
_entity_poly.pdbx_strand_id
1 'polypeptide(L)'
;MPARNLADQLTELLASLEVGPAADSAAARALARLEPAEAVYVLKVLVERAKGSHRVGHALVIASRALCFGPDADLSPEQRSRIYQAATDFTVPEVAALFIRDAPALQIDPGLVDQPDPVIGHLTLGHKKMLARKVDADRIGRFALEPDSRVIRELLLNPRLTEDMVLRIVSRRPARVPVLMEIWRSTRWSVRRRVRQALAMNPYTPPEVALKVLPQLTREDLSAIASDGALHPSVRALAARLCRPGLRAGRALDEPAEQVADGGEAAGQHHEDQHQDQHRDLALGQIEAGHRKSD
;
A
#
# COMPACT_ATOMS: atom_id res chain seq x y z
N MET A 1 -2.82 12.06 -25.01
CA MET A 1 -4.30 12.01 -25.19
C MET A 1 -4.95 10.65 -24.87
N PRO A 2 -4.39 9.45 -25.17
CA PRO A 2 -5.06 8.17 -24.86
C PRO A 2 -5.09 7.85 -23.35
N ALA A 3 -4.02 8.14 -22.61
CA ALA A 3 -3.91 7.80 -21.19
C ALA A 3 -4.92 8.55 -20.30
N ARG A 4 -5.19 9.84 -20.60
CA ARG A 4 -6.21 10.63 -19.89
C ARG A 4 -7.60 10.01 -20.03
N ASN A 5 -7.93 9.50 -21.22
CA ASN A 5 -9.18 8.81 -21.48
C ASN A 5 -9.31 7.54 -20.64
N LEU A 6 -8.24 6.75 -20.51
CA LEU A 6 -8.25 5.54 -19.65
C LEU A 6 -8.54 5.86 -18.17
N ALA A 7 -7.97 6.95 -17.65
CA ALA A 7 -8.20 7.35 -16.26
C ALA A 7 -9.65 7.80 -16.02
N ASP A 8 -10.21 8.55 -16.97
CA ASP A 8 -11.60 8.99 -16.90
C ASP A 8 -12.57 7.79 -17.04
N GLN A 9 -12.31 6.87 -17.98
CA GLN A 9 -13.08 5.62 -18.13
C GLN A 9 -13.06 4.75 -16.87
N LEU A 10 -11.88 4.52 -16.27
CA LEU A 10 -11.80 3.72 -15.04
C LEU A 10 -12.51 4.43 -13.88
N THR A 11 -12.38 5.75 -13.80
CA THR A 11 -13.10 6.55 -12.80
C THR A 11 -14.60 6.40 -12.96
N GLU A 12 -15.13 6.50 -14.19
CA GLU A 12 -16.55 6.32 -14.48
C GLU A 12 -17.04 4.93 -14.10
N LEU A 13 -16.31 3.89 -14.52
CA LEU A 13 -16.61 2.50 -14.17
C LEU A 13 -16.67 2.33 -12.65
N LEU A 14 -15.60 2.65 -11.93
CA LEU A 14 -15.52 2.38 -10.49
C LEU A 14 -16.43 3.28 -9.66
N ALA A 15 -16.64 4.54 -10.05
CA ALA A 15 -17.56 5.43 -9.35
C ALA A 15 -19.02 4.99 -9.46
N SER A 16 -19.37 4.12 -10.41
CA SER A 16 -20.72 3.57 -10.57
C SER A 16 -21.00 2.33 -9.72
N LEU A 17 -19.96 1.71 -9.14
CA LEU A 17 -20.07 0.45 -8.40
C LEU A 17 -20.23 0.72 -6.90
N GLU A 18 -20.98 -0.11 -6.19
CA GLU A 18 -20.97 -0.10 -4.73
C GLU A 18 -19.69 -0.73 -4.19
N VAL A 19 -19.08 -0.11 -3.16
CA VAL A 19 -17.88 -0.66 -2.52
C VAL A 19 -18.16 -2.05 -1.97
N GLY A 20 -17.34 -3.02 -2.37
CA GLY A 20 -17.45 -4.40 -1.91
C GLY A 20 -16.69 -5.37 -2.82
N PRO A 21 -16.75 -6.68 -2.53
CA PRO A 21 -15.94 -7.68 -3.23
C PRO A 21 -16.10 -7.67 -4.75
N ALA A 22 -17.32 -7.45 -5.26
CA ALA A 22 -17.57 -7.36 -6.70
C ALA A 22 -16.87 -6.15 -7.35
N ALA A 23 -16.88 -4.99 -6.69
CA ALA A 23 -16.16 -3.81 -7.15
C ALA A 23 -14.64 -3.97 -7.01
N ASP A 24 -14.17 -4.61 -5.94
CA ASP A 24 -12.77 -4.96 -5.76
C ASP A 24 -12.27 -5.85 -6.92
N SER A 25 -13.03 -6.89 -7.28
CA SER A 25 -12.78 -7.75 -8.45
C SER A 25 -12.87 -7.01 -9.78
N ALA A 26 -13.83 -6.09 -9.94
CA ALA A 26 -13.94 -5.28 -11.16
C ALA A 26 -12.72 -4.37 -11.34
N ALA A 27 -12.27 -3.70 -10.28
CA ALA A 27 -11.07 -2.87 -10.31
C ALA A 27 -9.80 -3.69 -10.54
N ALA A 28 -9.66 -4.85 -9.90
CA ALA A 28 -8.54 -5.77 -10.12
C ALA A 28 -8.45 -6.18 -11.59
N ARG A 29 -9.55 -6.66 -12.19
CA ARG A 29 -9.60 -7.02 -13.62
C ARG A 29 -9.36 -5.84 -14.55
N ALA A 30 -9.79 -4.63 -14.17
CA ALA A 30 -9.53 -3.44 -14.97
C ALA A 30 -8.04 -3.09 -14.98
N LEU A 31 -7.38 -3.12 -13.81
CA LEU A 31 -5.94 -2.90 -13.70
C LEU A 31 -5.13 -4.00 -14.41
N ALA A 32 -5.61 -5.25 -14.41
CA ALA A 32 -4.94 -6.36 -15.07
C ALA A 32 -4.93 -6.28 -16.61
N ARG A 33 -5.87 -5.53 -17.21
CA ARG A 33 -5.96 -5.32 -18.67
C ARG A 33 -5.10 -4.17 -19.17
N LEU A 34 -4.61 -3.33 -18.27
CA LEU A 34 -3.77 -2.19 -18.61
C LEU A 34 -2.32 -2.63 -18.72
N GLU A 35 -1.58 -2.02 -19.64
CA GLU A 35 -0.13 -2.11 -19.60
C GLU A 35 0.40 -1.46 -18.30
N PRO A 36 1.53 -1.92 -17.74
CA PRO A 36 2.02 -1.41 -16.45
C PRO A 36 2.14 0.11 -16.40
N ALA A 37 2.64 0.76 -17.46
CA ALA A 37 2.74 2.21 -17.56
C ALA A 37 1.37 2.91 -17.51
N GLU A 38 0.35 2.33 -18.18
CA GLU A 38 -1.01 2.86 -18.18
C GLU A 38 -1.65 2.72 -16.80
N ALA A 39 -1.47 1.56 -16.14
CA ALA A 39 -1.95 1.36 -14.77
C ALA A 39 -1.33 2.38 -13.80
N VAL A 40 -0.02 2.65 -13.93
CA VAL A 40 0.68 3.68 -13.16
C VAL A 40 0.08 5.06 -13.41
N TYR A 41 -0.13 5.43 -14.67
CA TYR A 41 -0.76 6.70 -15.04
C TYR A 41 -2.14 6.85 -14.41
N VAL A 42 -3.00 5.84 -14.58
CA VAL A 42 -4.37 5.87 -14.08
C VAL A 42 -4.40 5.99 -12.56
N LEU A 43 -3.60 5.18 -11.85
CA LEU A 43 -3.50 5.25 -10.39
C LEU A 43 -2.97 6.60 -9.91
N LYS A 44 -1.99 7.19 -10.62
CA LYS A 44 -1.48 8.54 -10.30
C LYS A 44 -2.58 9.59 -10.43
N VAL A 45 -3.35 9.56 -11.52
CA VAL A 45 -4.49 10.48 -11.71
C VAL A 45 -5.51 10.33 -10.59
N LEU A 46 -5.84 9.10 -10.18
CA LEU A 46 -6.73 8.86 -9.05
C LEU A 46 -6.17 9.44 -7.74
N VAL A 47 -4.89 9.20 -7.44
CA VAL A 47 -4.20 9.73 -6.24
C VAL A 47 -4.20 11.25 -6.21
N GLU A 48 -3.85 11.90 -7.32
CA GLU A 48 -3.75 13.36 -7.40
C GLU A 48 -5.12 14.06 -7.31
N ARG A 49 -6.17 13.47 -7.90
CA ARG A 49 -7.50 14.10 -8.00
C ARG A 49 -8.49 13.68 -6.93
N ALA A 50 -8.19 12.65 -6.12
CA ALA A 50 -9.12 12.10 -5.13
C ALA A 50 -9.67 13.11 -4.12
N LYS A 51 -8.88 14.12 -3.71
CA LYS A 51 -9.34 15.14 -2.76
C LYS A 51 -10.30 16.16 -3.38
N GLY A 52 -10.15 16.41 -4.69
CA GLY A 52 -10.91 17.43 -5.41
C GLY A 52 -12.21 16.92 -6.04
N SER A 53 -12.38 15.61 -6.14
CA SER A 53 -13.57 14.99 -6.74
C SER A 53 -14.04 13.79 -5.94
N HIS A 54 -15.28 13.85 -5.46
CA HIS A 54 -15.90 12.74 -4.72
C HIS A 54 -15.91 11.44 -5.55
N ARG A 55 -16.20 11.52 -6.86
CA ARG A 55 -16.20 10.36 -7.77
C ARG A 55 -14.82 9.73 -7.88
N VAL A 56 -13.77 10.55 -8.02
CA VAL A 56 -12.39 10.06 -8.08
C VAL A 56 -11.96 9.45 -6.75
N GLY A 57 -12.29 10.11 -5.63
CA GLY A 57 -12.02 9.58 -4.30
C GLY A 57 -12.68 8.21 -4.08
N HIS A 58 -13.93 8.07 -4.51
CA HIS A 58 -14.66 6.81 -4.47
C HIS A 58 -13.99 5.71 -5.32
N ALA A 59 -13.64 6.03 -6.58
CA ALA A 59 -12.91 5.12 -7.45
C ALA A 59 -11.56 4.69 -6.83
N LEU A 60 -10.83 5.62 -6.20
CA LEU A 60 -9.57 5.33 -5.53
C LEU A 60 -9.75 4.40 -4.31
N VAL A 61 -10.85 4.52 -3.54
CA VAL A 61 -11.17 3.56 -2.47
C VAL A 61 -11.30 2.15 -3.03
N ILE A 62 -12.06 1.98 -4.13
CA ILE A 62 -12.27 0.66 -4.74
C ILE A 62 -10.94 0.11 -5.30
N ALA A 63 -10.18 0.92 -6.04
CA ALA A 63 -8.88 0.50 -6.55
C ALA A 63 -7.91 0.12 -5.42
N SER A 64 -7.87 0.90 -4.35
CA SER A 64 -7.07 0.60 -3.16
C SER A 64 -7.47 -0.71 -2.49
N ARG A 65 -8.77 -0.98 -2.36
CA ARG A 65 -9.27 -2.23 -1.82
C ARG A 65 -8.96 -3.41 -2.74
N ALA A 66 -9.08 -3.26 -4.05
CA ALA A 66 -8.67 -4.27 -5.03
C ALA A 66 -7.19 -4.63 -4.91
N LEU A 67 -6.33 -3.64 -4.64
CA LEU A 67 -4.91 -3.88 -4.40
C LEU A 67 -4.65 -4.68 -3.10
N CYS A 68 -5.52 -4.58 -2.08
CA CYS A 68 -5.42 -5.36 -0.83
C CYS A 68 -6.13 -6.71 -0.87
N PHE A 69 -7.31 -6.77 -1.49
CA PHE A 69 -8.30 -7.84 -1.31
C PHE A 69 -8.81 -8.43 -2.62
N GLY A 70 -8.45 -7.83 -3.75
CA GLY A 70 -8.77 -8.36 -5.07
C GLY A 70 -8.18 -9.76 -5.24
N PRO A 71 -8.94 -10.74 -5.73
CA PRO A 71 -8.44 -12.10 -5.96
C PRO A 71 -7.21 -12.11 -6.87
N ASP A 72 -6.28 -13.02 -6.60
CA ASP A 72 -5.09 -13.18 -7.46
C ASP A 72 -5.46 -13.63 -8.89
N ALA A 73 -6.60 -14.30 -9.04
CA ALA A 73 -7.17 -14.64 -10.36
C ALA A 73 -7.60 -13.41 -11.18
N ASP A 74 -7.95 -12.30 -10.51
CA ASP A 74 -8.37 -11.06 -11.16
C ASP A 74 -7.20 -10.11 -11.42
N LEU A 75 -6.18 -10.11 -10.55
CA LEU A 75 -4.94 -9.34 -10.68
C LEU A 75 -3.77 -10.12 -10.08
N SER A 76 -3.00 -10.78 -10.95
CA SER A 76 -1.95 -11.72 -10.55
C SER A 76 -0.79 -11.05 -9.80
N PRO A 77 -0.04 -11.80 -8.97
CA PRO A 77 1.16 -11.31 -8.32
C PRO A 77 2.20 -10.76 -9.30
N GLU A 78 2.36 -11.39 -10.46
CA GLU A 78 3.28 -10.96 -11.52
C GLU A 78 2.87 -9.60 -12.06
N GLN A 79 1.59 -9.41 -12.39
CA GLN A 79 1.10 -8.13 -12.89
C GLN A 79 1.22 -7.03 -11.83
N ARG A 80 0.96 -7.32 -10.54
CA ARG A 80 1.20 -6.38 -9.44
C ARG A 80 2.66 -5.96 -9.36
N SER A 81 3.58 -6.92 -9.50
CA SER A 81 5.02 -6.67 -9.50
C SER A 81 5.42 -5.79 -10.69
N ARG A 82 4.91 -6.06 -11.89
CA ARG A 82 5.16 -5.24 -13.09
C ARG A 82 4.66 -3.80 -12.93
N ILE A 83 3.46 -3.60 -12.36
CA ILE A 83 2.94 -2.24 -12.10
C ILE A 83 3.79 -1.51 -11.05
N TYR A 84 4.22 -2.21 -9.99
CA TYR A 84 5.12 -1.65 -8.98
C TYR A 84 6.49 -1.25 -9.56
N GLN A 85 7.09 -2.13 -10.38
CA GLN A 85 8.34 -1.85 -11.08
C GLN A 85 8.19 -0.64 -11.99
N ALA A 86 7.16 -0.60 -12.84
CA ALA A 86 6.86 0.56 -13.68
C ALA A 86 6.69 1.84 -12.85
N ALA A 87 6.00 1.80 -11.71
CA ALA A 87 5.84 2.97 -10.84
C ALA A 87 7.20 3.47 -10.29
N THR A 88 8.13 2.54 -10.04
CA THR A 88 9.49 2.85 -9.58
C THR A 88 10.31 3.45 -10.72
N ASP A 89 10.28 2.84 -11.91
CA ASP A 89 11.02 3.26 -13.10
C ASP A 89 10.58 4.65 -13.58
N PHE A 90 9.27 4.91 -13.59
CA PHE A 90 8.72 6.23 -13.91
C PHE A 90 8.82 7.24 -12.75
N THR A 91 9.45 6.87 -11.63
CA THR A 91 9.64 7.74 -10.44
C THR A 91 8.33 8.31 -9.88
N VAL A 92 7.30 7.45 -9.79
CA VAL A 92 5.97 7.75 -9.25
C VAL A 92 5.80 7.05 -7.88
N PRO A 93 6.53 7.49 -6.82
CA PRO A 93 6.57 6.80 -5.52
C PRO A 93 5.23 6.79 -4.78
N GLU A 94 4.30 7.67 -5.13
CA GLU A 94 2.94 7.76 -4.62
C GLU A 94 2.12 6.55 -5.06
N VAL A 95 2.33 6.11 -6.30
CA VAL A 95 1.72 4.90 -6.85
C VAL A 95 2.49 3.67 -6.39
N ALA A 96 3.83 3.70 -6.40
CA ALA A 96 4.66 2.59 -5.93
C ALA A 96 4.31 2.22 -4.47
N ALA A 97 4.06 3.23 -3.62
CA ALA A 97 3.66 3.03 -2.24
C ALA A 97 2.32 2.28 -2.08
N LEU A 98 1.42 2.31 -3.06
CA LEU A 98 0.17 1.54 -3.01
C LEU A 98 0.41 0.02 -3.05
N PHE A 99 1.59 -0.42 -3.52
CA PHE A 99 1.96 -1.83 -3.64
C PHE A 99 2.82 -2.34 -2.48
N ILE A 100 3.26 -1.46 -1.57
CA ILE A 100 4.07 -1.86 -0.42
C ILE A 100 3.25 -2.78 0.50
N ARG A 101 3.85 -3.92 0.85
CA ARG A 101 3.36 -4.88 1.85
C ARG A 101 4.49 -5.10 2.86
N ASP A 102 4.26 -4.68 4.10
CA ASP A 102 5.27 -4.72 5.17
C ASP A 102 4.58 -4.88 6.54
N ALA A 103 5.38 -5.16 7.57
CA ALA A 103 4.93 -5.25 8.95
C ALA A 103 4.49 -3.87 9.49
N PRO A 104 3.55 -3.83 10.46
CA PRO A 104 3.21 -2.60 11.15
C PRO A 104 4.39 -2.06 11.96
N ALA A 105 4.38 -0.76 12.25
CA ALA A 105 5.43 -0.09 13.02
C ALA A 105 5.51 -0.62 14.46
N LEU A 106 4.36 -0.91 15.06
CA LEU A 106 4.27 -1.62 16.33
C LEU A 106 3.62 -2.98 16.12
N GLN A 107 4.18 -3.98 16.79
CA GLN A 107 3.64 -5.33 16.86
C GLN A 107 3.13 -5.59 18.27
N ILE A 108 2.11 -6.44 18.36
CA ILE A 108 1.61 -6.89 19.65
C ILE A 108 2.64 -7.84 20.23
N ASP A 109 2.95 -7.69 21.52
CA ASP A 109 3.75 -8.64 22.26
C ASP A 109 3.15 -10.06 22.12
N PRO A 110 3.91 -11.03 21.58
CA PRO A 110 3.44 -12.42 21.48
C PRO A 110 3.04 -13.04 22.83
N GLY A 111 3.59 -12.54 23.95
CA GLY A 111 3.24 -12.96 25.31
C GLY A 111 1.97 -12.32 25.87
N LEU A 112 1.32 -11.40 25.13
CA LEU A 112 0.09 -10.77 25.58
C LEU A 112 -1.06 -11.78 25.61
N VAL A 113 -1.49 -12.14 26.81
CA VAL A 113 -2.67 -12.97 27.02
C VAL A 113 -3.92 -12.09 27.04
N ASP A 114 -4.86 -12.36 26.13
CA ASP A 114 -6.17 -11.73 26.18
C ASP A 114 -6.93 -12.22 27.41
N GLN A 115 -7.34 -11.28 28.26
CA GLN A 115 -8.28 -11.59 29.32
C GLN A 115 -9.67 -11.73 28.70
N PRO A 116 -10.31 -12.91 28.79
CA PRO A 116 -11.64 -13.09 28.25
C PRO A 116 -12.63 -12.17 28.97
N ASP A 117 -13.54 -11.54 28.24
CA ASP A 117 -14.60 -10.75 28.85
C ASP A 117 -15.46 -11.67 29.75
N PRO A 118 -15.79 -11.27 30.99
CA PRO A 118 -16.48 -12.13 31.94
C PRO A 118 -17.91 -12.51 31.50
N VAL A 119 -18.54 -11.72 30.63
CA VAL A 119 -19.92 -11.91 30.19
C VAL A 119 -19.99 -12.68 28.88
N ILE A 120 -19.08 -12.45 27.94
CA ILE A 120 -19.12 -13.10 26.61
C ILE A 120 -18.00 -14.11 26.39
N GLY A 121 -17.00 -14.18 27.26
CA GLY A 121 -15.83 -15.04 27.12
C GLY A 121 -16.15 -16.54 27.09
N HIS A 122 -17.20 -16.97 27.81
CA HIS A 122 -17.65 -18.36 27.84
C HIS A 122 -18.42 -18.78 26.57
N LEU A 123 -18.79 -17.84 25.69
CA LEU A 123 -19.53 -18.13 24.49
C LEU A 123 -18.62 -18.77 23.43
N THR A 124 -19.15 -19.79 22.75
CA THR A 124 -18.48 -20.35 21.57
C THR A 124 -18.34 -19.29 20.48
N LEU A 125 -17.34 -19.44 19.61
CA LEU A 125 -17.12 -18.55 18.49
C LEU A 125 -18.37 -18.38 17.61
N GLY A 126 -19.11 -19.48 17.37
CA GLY A 126 -20.37 -19.44 16.61
C GLY A 126 -21.43 -18.56 17.27
N HIS A 127 -21.61 -18.69 18.59
CA HIS A 127 -22.53 -17.84 19.35
C HIS A 127 -22.09 -16.38 19.37
N LYS A 128 -20.79 -16.10 19.54
CA LYS A 128 -20.26 -14.73 19.48
C LYS A 128 -20.56 -14.07 18.14
N LYS A 129 -20.24 -14.75 17.03
CA LYS A 129 -20.53 -14.27 15.67
C LYS A 129 -22.01 -13.99 15.45
N MET A 130 -22.88 -14.89 15.88
CA MET A 130 -24.33 -14.73 15.77
C MET A 130 -24.83 -13.49 16.54
N LEU A 131 -24.35 -13.30 17.76
CA LEU A 131 -24.77 -12.20 18.64
C LEU A 131 -24.22 -10.85 18.19
N ALA A 132 -22.98 -10.79 17.71
CA ALA A 132 -22.31 -9.55 17.31
C ALA A 132 -23.14 -8.69 16.34
N ARG A 133 -23.90 -9.33 15.43
CA ARG A 133 -24.80 -8.63 14.48
C ARG A 133 -26.04 -8.00 15.13
N LYS A 134 -26.48 -8.49 16.30
CA LYS A 134 -27.80 -8.22 16.89
C LYS A 134 -27.75 -7.52 18.25
N VAL A 135 -26.59 -7.51 18.92
CA VAL A 135 -26.41 -6.90 20.24
C VAL A 135 -26.82 -5.42 20.26
N ASP A 136 -27.26 -4.96 21.43
CA ASP A 136 -27.57 -3.57 21.72
C ASP A 136 -26.30 -2.72 21.92
N ALA A 137 -26.48 -1.40 22.08
CA ALA A 137 -25.39 -0.45 22.23
C ALA A 137 -24.47 -0.77 23.42
N ASP A 138 -25.04 -1.21 24.54
CA ASP A 138 -24.29 -1.52 25.76
C ASP A 138 -23.39 -2.74 25.57
N ARG A 139 -23.88 -3.77 24.87
CA ARG A 139 -23.09 -4.97 24.60
C ARG A 139 -22.13 -4.81 23.42
N ILE A 140 -22.36 -3.88 22.49
CA ILE A 140 -21.41 -3.56 21.41
C ILE A 140 -20.04 -3.21 21.98
N GLY A 141 -19.96 -2.50 23.11
CA GLY A 141 -18.69 -2.16 23.75
C GLY A 141 -17.84 -3.38 24.13
N ARG A 142 -18.50 -4.46 24.59
CA ARG A 142 -17.84 -5.74 24.92
C ARG A 142 -17.40 -6.48 23.67
N PHE A 143 -18.29 -6.62 22.69
CA PHE A 143 -17.95 -7.26 21.42
C PHE A 143 -16.86 -6.52 20.65
N ALA A 144 -16.78 -5.20 20.80
CA ALA A 144 -15.71 -4.41 20.23
C ALA A 144 -14.35 -4.88 20.74
N LEU A 145 -14.23 -5.33 22.00
CA LEU A 145 -13.01 -5.86 22.64
C LEU A 145 -12.62 -7.28 22.21
N GLU A 146 -13.43 -7.94 21.39
CA GLU A 146 -13.13 -9.30 20.97
C GLU A 146 -11.85 -9.37 20.11
N PRO A 147 -10.90 -10.25 20.46
CA PRO A 147 -9.65 -10.38 19.72
C PRO A 147 -9.83 -11.10 18.38
N ASP A 148 -10.88 -11.93 18.25
CA ASP A 148 -11.16 -12.69 17.03
C ASP A 148 -11.78 -11.77 15.97
N SER A 149 -11.03 -11.53 14.89
CA SER A 149 -11.47 -10.67 13.79
C SER A 149 -12.73 -11.17 13.10
N ARG A 150 -13.05 -12.46 13.17
CA ARG A 150 -14.30 -13.01 12.62
C ARG A 150 -15.50 -12.50 13.40
N VAL A 151 -15.38 -12.29 14.71
CA VAL A 151 -16.45 -11.68 15.53
C VAL A 151 -16.57 -10.20 15.20
N ILE A 152 -15.45 -9.49 15.06
CA ILE A 152 -15.46 -8.07 14.67
C ILE A 152 -16.07 -7.88 13.28
N ARG A 153 -15.78 -8.75 12.32
CA ARG A 153 -16.41 -8.73 11.00
C ARG A 153 -17.93 -8.78 11.09
N GLU A 154 -18.47 -9.62 11.96
CA GLU A 154 -19.93 -9.66 12.21
C GLU A 154 -20.44 -8.42 12.93
N LEU A 155 -19.68 -7.88 13.90
CA LEU A 155 -20.01 -6.64 14.59
C LEU A 155 -20.10 -5.46 13.63
N LEU A 156 -19.22 -5.37 12.64
CA LEU A 156 -19.20 -4.28 11.65
C LEU A 156 -20.47 -4.22 10.79
N LEU A 157 -21.23 -5.32 10.72
CA LEU A 157 -22.53 -5.40 10.05
C LEU A 157 -23.71 -4.99 10.96
N ASN A 158 -23.47 -4.80 12.26
CA ASN A 158 -24.53 -4.42 13.20
C ASN A 158 -25.06 -3.01 12.87
N PRO A 159 -26.39 -2.85 12.66
CA PRO A 159 -26.97 -1.55 12.30
C PRO A 159 -26.83 -0.50 13.41
N ARG A 160 -26.73 -0.92 14.68
CA ARG A 160 -26.55 -0.04 15.83
C ARG A 160 -25.09 0.39 16.05
N LEU A 161 -24.14 -0.22 15.34
CA LEU A 161 -22.74 0.22 15.41
C LEU A 161 -22.62 1.62 14.79
N THR A 162 -22.01 2.53 15.54
CA THR A 162 -21.79 3.92 15.13
C THR A 162 -20.35 4.15 14.67
N GLU A 163 -20.12 5.23 13.92
CA GLU A 163 -18.76 5.59 13.48
C GLU A 163 -17.83 5.80 14.69
N ASP A 164 -18.28 6.49 15.74
CA ASP A 164 -17.45 6.73 16.94
C ASP A 164 -17.09 5.43 17.67
N MET A 165 -17.96 4.42 17.65
CA MET A 165 -17.63 3.10 18.18
C MET A 165 -16.56 2.40 17.32
N VAL A 166 -16.64 2.53 15.99
CA VAL A 166 -15.59 2.01 15.08
C VAL A 166 -14.26 2.72 15.31
N LEU A 167 -14.28 4.05 15.46
CA LEU A 167 -13.08 4.81 15.78
C LEU A 167 -12.45 4.34 17.09
N ARG A 168 -13.26 4.04 18.12
CA ARG A 168 -12.75 3.43 19.36
C ARG A 168 -12.13 2.05 19.14
N ILE A 169 -12.62 1.24 18.19
CA ILE A 169 -11.98 -0.05 17.85
C ILE A 169 -10.64 0.21 17.17
N VAL A 170 -10.62 1.09 16.17
CA VAL A 170 -9.40 1.41 15.41
C VAL A 170 -8.34 2.05 16.28
N SER A 171 -8.68 2.98 17.17
CA SER A 171 -7.70 3.75 17.97
C SER A 171 -7.08 2.99 19.15
N ARG A 172 -7.43 1.71 19.35
CA ARG A 172 -6.88 0.91 20.45
C ARG A 172 -5.39 0.66 20.29
N ARG A 173 -4.74 0.52 21.45
CA ARG A 173 -3.32 0.19 21.57
C ARG A 173 -3.19 -0.83 22.72
N PRO A 174 -2.83 -2.09 22.43
CA PRO A 174 -2.58 -2.65 21.11
C PRO A 174 -3.87 -2.85 20.27
N ALA A 175 -3.76 -2.66 18.95
CA ALA A 175 -4.79 -3.07 17.99
C ALA A 175 -4.30 -4.25 17.16
N ARG A 176 -5.18 -5.23 16.94
CA ARG A 176 -4.85 -6.45 16.19
C ARG A 176 -4.92 -6.20 14.68
N VAL A 177 -3.85 -6.54 13.96
CA VAL A 177 -3.80 -6.43 12.49
C VAL A 177 -5.02 -7.06 11.81
N PRO A 178 -5.44 -8.30 12.14
CA PRO A 178 -6.64 -8.88 11.53
C PRO A 178 -7.92 -8.07 11.76
N VAL A 179 -8.06 -7.39 12.90
CA VAL A 179 -9.20 -6.51 13.20
C VAL A 179 -9.17 -5.25 12.33
N LEU A 180 -7.99 -4.61 12.21
CA LEU A 180 -7.81 -3.43 11.37
C LEU A 180 -8.06 -3.75 9.89
N MET A 181 -7.67 -4.94 9.44
CA MET A 181 -7.93 -5.44 8.09
C MET A 181 -9.43 -5.65 7.83
N GLU A 182 -10.20 -6.15 8.79
CA GLU A 182 -11.66 -6.29 8.65
C GLU A 182 -12.37 -4.93 8.56
N ILE A 183 -11.87 -3.91 9.29
CA ILE A 183 -12.40 -2.55 9.19
C ILE A 183 -12.12 -1.96 7.81
N TRP A 184 -10.91 -2.14 7.28
CA TRP A 184 -10.58 -1.73 5.91
C TRP A 184 -11.38 -2.51 4.85
N ARG A 185 -11.66 -3.79 5.10
CA ARG A 185 -12.49 -4.64 4.22
C ARG A 185 -13.96 -4.29 4.26
N SER A 186 -14.45 -3.66 5.33
CA SER A 186 -15.86 -3.29 5.46
C SER A 186 -16.32 -2.29 4.40
N THR A 187 -17.41 -2.62 3.71
CA THR A 187 -18.04 -1.76 2.70
C THR A 187 -18.57 -0.45 3.31
N ARG A 188 -19.19 -0.54 4.49
CA ARG A 188 -19.78 0.59 5.22
C ARG A 188 -18.74 1.56 5.80
N TRP A 189 -17.61 1.04 6.28
CA TRP A 189 -16.67 1.81 7.10
C TRP A 189 -15.44 2.30 6.32
N SER A 190 -14.97 1.57 5.31
CA SER A 190 -13.79 1.96 4.51
C SER A 190 -13.97 3.26 3.72
N VAL A 191 -15.23 3.58 3.35
CA VAL A 191 -15.59 4.83 2.66
C VAL A 191 -15.59 6.05 3.58
N ARG A 192 -15.54 5.88 4.90
CA ARG A 192 -15.58 6.98 5.88
C ARG A 192 -14.20 7.60 6.09
N ARG A 193 -14.07 8.92 5.88
CA ARG A 193 -12.78 9.64 6.02
C ARG A 193 -12.20 9.50 7.43
N ARG A 194 -13.02 9.65 8.49
CA ARG A 194 -12.53 9.54 9.88
C ARG A 194 -11.97 8.16 10.18
N VAL A 195 -12.59 7.10 9.65
CA VAL A 195 -12.09 5.72 9.78
C VAL A 195 -10.75 5.56 9.04
N ARG A 196 -10.64 6.06 7.81
CA ARG A 196 -9.39 6.08 7.05
C ARG A 196 -8.27 6.83 7.78
N GLN A 197 -8.58 8.00 8.34
CA GLN A 197 -7.65 8.78 9.16
C GLN A 197 -7.20 7.98 10.39
N ALA A 198 -8.12 7.36 11.12
CA ALA A 198 -7.80 6.57 12.30
C ALA A 198 -6.93 5.34 11.96
N LEU A 199 -7.17 4.69 10.82
CA LEU A 199 -6.31 3.60 10.32
C LEU A 199 -4.89 4.12 10.02
N ALA A 200 -4.76 5.26 9.34
CA ALA A 200 -3.45 5.83 9.02
C ALA A 200 -2.66 6.28 10.26
N MET A 201 -3.35 6.72 11.31
CA MET A 201 -2.78 7.17 12.58
C MET A 201 -2.55 6.03 13.60
N ASN A 202 -2.87 4.78 13.26
CA ASN A 202 -2.62 3.65 14.14
C ASN A 202 -1.28 2.97 13.80
N PRO A 203 -0.32 2.90 14.74
CA PRO A 203 0.99 2.30 14.50
C PRO A 203 0.96 0.76 14.29
N TYR A 204 -0.12 0.10 14.68
CA TYR A 204 -0.39 -1.31 14.43
C TYR A 204 -1.06 -1.56 13.06
N THR A 205 -1.48 -0.51 12.35
CA THR A 205 -2.02 -0.67 10.98
C THR A 205 -0.87 -0.98 10.03
N PRO A 206 -0.94 -2.09 9.24
CA PRO A 206 0.07 -2.39 8.25
C PRO A 206 0.19 -1.27 7.20
N PRO A 207 1.41 -0.98 6.70
CA PRO A 207 1.61 -0.03 5.60
C PRO A 207 0.75 -0.33 4.38
N GLU A 208 0.46 -1.61 4.12
CA GLU A 208 -0.43 -2.04 3.04
C GLU A 208 -1.80 -1.35 3.07
N VAL A 209 -2.33 -1.04 4.27
CA VAL A 209 -3.58 -0.29 4.44
C VAL A 209 -3.31 1.20 4.56
N ALA A 210 -2.39 1.58 5.44
CA ALA A 210 -2.15 2.97 5.78
C ALA A 210 -1.77 3.81 4.55
N LEU A 211 -0.89 3.30 3.67
CA LEU A 211 -0.44 4.02 2.46
C LEU A 211 -1.59 4.30 1.48
N LYS A 212 -2.53 3.36 1.37
CA LYS A 212 -3.64 3.45 0.41
C LYS A 212 -4.74 4.43 0.83
N VAL A 213 -4.83 4.73 2.13
CA VAL A 213 -5.83 5.69 2.63
C VAL A 213 -5.33 7.14 2.62
N LEU A 214 -4.00 7.37 2.64
CA LEU A 214 -3.39 8.71 2.69
C LEU A 214 -3.84 9.67 1.58
N PRO A 215 -3.95 9.27 0.30
CA PRO A 215 -4.32 10.20 -0.78
C PRO A 215 -5.64 10.94 -0.56
N GLN A 216 -6.52 10.40 0.29
CA GLN A 216 -7.86 10.94 0.55
C GLN A 216 -7.96 11.73 1.86
N LEU A 217 -6.85 11.91 2.59
CA LEU A 217 -6.83 12.64 3.85
C LEU A 217 -6.57 14.13 3.64
N THR A 218 -6.97 14.96 4.60
CA THR A 218 -6.76 16.41 4.49
C THR A 218 -5.27 16.75 4.62
N ARG A 219 -4.91 18.01 4.36
CA ARG A 219 -3.53 18.44 4.49
C ARG A 219 -3.08 18.41 5.97
N GLU A 220 -3.99 18.77 6.87
CA GLU A 220 -3.78 18.74 8.32
C GLU A 220 -3.53 17.31 8.79
N ASP A 221 -4.37 16.35 8.34
CA ASP A 221 -4.20 14.93 8.64
C ASP A 221 -2.82 14.44 8.17
N LEU A 222 -2.42 14.76 6.93
CA LEU A 222 -1.14 14.33 6.37
C LEU A 222 0.06 14.95 7.10
N SER A 223 -0.05 16.21 7.52
CA SER A 223 0.99 16.88 8.29
C SER A 223 1.17 16.22 9.66
N ALA A 224 0.07 15.84 10.32
CA ALA A 224 0.12 15.10 11.58
C ALA A 224 0.77 13.72 11.39
N ILE A 225 0.37 12.97 10.36
CA ILE A 225 0.96 11.64 10.05
C ILE A 225 2.46 11.76 9.72
N ALA A 226 2.84 12.76 8.95
CA ALA A 226 4.24 12.96 8.55
C ALA A 226 5.18 13.22 9.75
N SER A 227 4.65 13.83 10.82
CA SER A 227 5.42 14.21 12.01
C SER A 227 5.33 13.20 13.17
N ASP A 228 4.43 12.21 13.09
CA ASP A 228 4.26 11.20 14.15
C ASP A 228 5.33 10.09 14.05
N GLY A 229 6.35 10.16 14.90
CA GLY A 229 7.45 9.21 14.95
C GLY A 229 7.07 7.76 15.29
N ALA A 230 5.86 7.51 15.82
CA ALA A 230 5.39 6.16 16.12
C ALA A 230 4.88 5.41 14.88
N LEU A 231 4.58 6.11 13.78
CA LEU A 231 4.04 5.52 12.55
C LEU A 231 5.15 4.96 11.66
N HIS A 232 4.79 4.06 10.74
CA HIS A 232 5.75 3.39 9.86
C HIS A 232 6.51 4.40 8.97
N PRO A 233 7.85 4.26 8.77
CA PRO A 233 8.63 5.20 7.98
C PRO A 233 8.05 5.49 6.58
N SER A 234 7.63 4.46 5.85
CA SER A 234 7.01 4.62 4.53
C SER A 234 5.71 5.43 4.57
N VAL A 235 4.91 5.28 5.63
CA VAL A 235 3.65 6.02 5.81
C VAL A 235 3.94 7.50 6.03
N ARG A 236 4.90 7.83 6.90
CA ARG A 236 5.32 9.21 7.14
C ARG A 236 5.91 9.85 5.88
N ALA A 237 6.75 9.11 5.15
CA ALA A 237 7.39 9.58 3.93
C ALA A 237 6.36 9.92 2.84
N LEU A 238 5.37 9.04 2.62
CA LEU A 238 4.29 9.32 1.67
C LEU A 238 3.41 10.48 2.15
N ALA A 239 3.09 10.55 3.44
CA ALA A 239 2.29 11.65 3.99
C ALA A 239 2.98 13.01 3.80
N ALA A 240 4.29 13.09 4.10
CA ALA A 240 5.09 14.29 3.89
C ALA A 240 5.09 14.71 2.41
N ARG A 241 5.20 13.75 1.49
CA ARG A 241 5.15 14.00 0.04
C ARG A 241 3.79 14.55 -0.40
N LEU A 242 2.70 13.92 0.02
CA LEU A 242 1.33 14.32 -0.32
C LEU A 242 0.90 15.65 0.35
N CYS A 243 1.61 16.10 1.39
CA CYS A 243 1.37 17.38 2.07
C CYS A 243 1.98 18.59 1.33
N ARG A 244 2.97 18.36 0.45
CA ARG A 244 3.66 19.44 -0.28
C ARG A 244 2.70 20.13 -1.26
N PRO A 245 2.55 21.47 -1.18
CA PRO A 245 1.80 22.22 -2.19
C PRO A 245 2.55 22.13 -3.52
N GLY A 246 1.90 21.61 -4.59
CA GLY A 246 2.50 21.55 -5.92
C GLY A 246 2.37 20.22 -6.66
N LEU A 247 1.86 19.15 -6.03
CA LEU A 247 1.50 17.93 -6.74
C LEU A 247 0.15 18.09 -7.48
N ARG A 248 -0.04 19.20 -8.20
CA ARG A 248 -1.16 19.41 -9.13
C ARG A 248 -0.64 19.19 -10.55
N ALA A 249 -1.18 18.15 -11.17
CA ALA A 249 -1.05 17.80 -12.59
C ALA A 249 0.37 17.53 -13.07
N GLY A 250 0.69 16.25 -13.17
CA GLY A 250 1.88 15.76 -13.86
C GLY A 250 2.03 16.34 -15.26
N ARG A 251 3.05 17.20 -15.42
CA ARG A 251 3.65 17.51 -16.72
C ARG A 251 4.46 16.32 -17.28
N ALA A 252 4.84 15.38 -16.41
CA ALA A 252 5.79 14.31 -16.72
C ALA A 252 5.19 13.03 -17.32
N LEU A 253 3.86 12.89 -17.43
CA LEU A 253 3.24 11.72 -18.08
C LEU A 253 2.42 12.06 -19.32
N ASP A 254 2.40 13.33 -19.73
CA ASP A 254 1.79 13.75 -21.00
C ASP A 254 2.77 13.63 -22.18
N GLU A 255 4.05 13.33 -21.93
CA GLU A 255 5.00 12.98 -22.98
C GLU A 255 4.83 11.50 -23.36
N PRO A 256 4.51 11.19 -24.63
CA PRO A 256 4.37 9.82 -25.09
C PRO A 256 5.71 9.07 -24.94
N ALA A 257 5.61 7.78 -24.64
CA ALA A 257 6.73 6.83 -24.52
C ALA A 257 7.52 6.60 -25.84
N GLU A 258 7.40 7.50 -26.82
CA GLU A 258 7.99 7.41 -28.15
C GLU A 258 9.39 8.04 -28.27
N GLN A 259 9.94 8.62 -27.19
CA GLN A 259 11.26 9.29 -27.23
C GLN A 259 12.32 8.72 -26.27
N VAL A 260 12.11 7.54 -25.69
CA VAL A 260 13.16 6.84 -24.91
C VAL A 260 13.84 5.72 -25.73
N ALA A 261 13.47 5.56 -26.99
CA ALA A 261 14.05 4.57 -27.91
C ALA A 261 14.66 5.24 -29.15
N ASP A 262 15.51 6.26 -28.96
CA ASP A 262 16.53 6.60 -29.95
C ASP A 262 17.69 7.32 -29.25
N GLY A 263 18.85 6.68 -29.21
CA GLY A 263 20.01 7.18 -28.47
C GLY A 263 21.05 6.11 -28.10
N GLY A 264 20.98 4.93 -28.71
CA GLY A 264 21.85 3.82 -28.37
C GLY A 264 22.26 2.97 -29.57
N GLU A 265 22.58 3.57 -30.72
CA GLU A 265 23.32 2.87 -31.78
C GLU A 265 23.86 3.87 -32.84
N ALA A 266 25.06 4.43 -32.60
CA ALA A 266 25.98 4.87 -33.66
C ALA A 266 27.34 5.30 -33.06
N ALA A 267 28.22 4.32 -32.82
CA ALA A 267 29.67 4.53 -32.87
C ALA A 267 30.35 3.19 -33.17
N GLY A 268 30.19 2.73 -34.41
CA GLY A 268 31.03 1.67 -34.96
C GLY A 268 32.43 2.22 -35.28
N GLN A 269 33.43 1.55 -34.72
CA GLN A 269 34.69 1.13 -35.35
C GLN A 269 35.50 2.17 -36.14
N HIS A 270 36.71 2.49 -35.64
CA HIS A 270 37.97 2.46 -36.40
C HIS A 270 39.18 2.77 -35.49
N HIS A 271 39.93 1.73 -35.09
CA HIS A 271 41.40 1.70 -35.16
C HIS A 271 41.91 0.33 -34.68
N GLU A 272 42.19 -0.55 -35.63
CA GLU A 272 43.25 -1.57 -35.50
C GLU A 272 44.61 -0.91 -35.81
N ASP A 273 45.65 -1.51 -35.25
CA ASP A 273 47.08 -1.30 -35.49
C ASP A 273 47.75 -0.04 -34.91
N GLN A 274 48.44 -0.23 -33.77
CA GLN A 274 49.91 -0.21 -33.71
C GLN A 274 50.44 -0.46 -32.28
N HIS A 275 51.61 -1.12 -32.22
CA HIS A 275 52.50 -1.37 -31.08
C HIS A 275 52.39 -2.68 -30.30
N GLN A 276 52.94 -3.71 -30.95
CA GLN A 276 53.94 -4.62 -30.37
C GLN A 276 55.02 -3.90 -29.53
N ASP A 277 55.62 -4.68 -28.62
CA ASP A 277 56.83 -4.45 -27.84
C ASP A 277 56.74 -3.54 -26.60
N GLN A 278 56.47 -4.15 -25.44
CA GLN A 278 57.39 -4.20 -24.28
C GLN A 278 56.66 -4.73 -23.04
N HIS A 279 56.90 -6.00 -22.71
CA HIS A 279 57.14 -6.49 -21.33
C HIS A 279 57.19 -8.03 -21.36
N ARG A 280 58.18 -8.54 -22.10
CA ARG A 280 58.86 -9.79 -21.78
C ARG A 280 60.12 -9.39 -21.03
N ASP A 281 60.01 -9.31 -19.71
CA ASP A 281 61.10 -9.66 -18.80
C ASP A 281 60.60 -9.44 -17.38
N LEU A 282 60.55 -10.54 -16.63
CA LEU A 282 60.86 -10.67 -15.20
C LEU A 282 60.32 -12.04 -14.72
N ALA A 283 60.87 -13.09 -15.32
CA ALA A 283 60.99 -14.39 -14.70
C ALA A 283 62.32 -14.99 -15.16
N LEU A 284 63.35 -14.87 -14.30
CA LEU A 284 64.41 -15.85 -14.04
C LEU A 284 65.57 -15.17 -13.28
N GLY A 285 65.76 -15.58 -12.03
CA GLY A 285 66.80 -15.08 -11.13
C GLY A 285 66.74 -15.83 -9.79
N GLN A 286 66.83 -17.15 -9.86
CA GLN A 286 67.01 -18.05 -8.73
C GLN A 286 68.47 -17.99 -8.21
N ILE A 287 68.63 -18.24 -6.90
CA ILE A 287 69.84 -18.78 -6.20
C ILE A 287 70.96 -17.75 -5.87
N GLU A 288 71.13 -17.37 -4.59
CA GLU A 288 72.08 -17.96 -3.61
C GLU A 288 72.34 -17.05 -2.38
N ALA A 289 72.71 -17.69 -1.25
CA ALA A 289 73.18 -17.17 0.05
C ALA A 289 72.14 -16.56 1.03
N GLY A 290 72.00 -16.99 2.28
CA GLY A 290 72.71 -18.01 3.06
C GLY A 290 72.13 -18.15 4.48
N HIS A 291 71.92 -19.40 4.90
CA HIS A 291 72.49 -20.00 6.12
C HIS A 291 72.75 -19.10 7.35
N ARG A 292 72.05 -19.42 8.46
CA ARG A 292 72.39 -19.36 9.92
C ARG A 292 71.22 -18.76 10.70
N LYS A 293 70.78 -19.27 11.86
CA LYS A 293 71.06 -20.45 12.67
C LYS A 293 69.90 -20.52 13.68
N SER A 294 69.61 -21.72 14.16
CA SER A 294 68.82 -22.00 15.36
C SER A 294 69.40 -21.30 16.59
N ASP A 295 68.52 -20.77 17.44
CA ASP A 295 68.43 -21.01 18.89
C ASP A 295 67.00 -20.70 19.35
#